data_AF-A0A832WLP0-F1
#
_entry.id   AF-A0A832WLP0-F1
#
_cell.length_a   1.000
_cell.length_b   1.000
_cell.length_c   1.000
_cell.angle_alpha   90.00
_cell.angle_beta   90.00
_cell.angle_gamma   90.00
#
_symmetry.space_group_name_H-M   'P 1'
#
loop_
_entity.id
_entity.type
_entity.pdbx_description
1 polymer ?
#
loop_
_entity_poly.entity_id
_entity_poly.type
_entity_poly.pdbx_seq_one_letter_code
_entity_poly.pdbx_strand_id
1 'polypeptide(L)' 'MFDNDAYNLMMQLNVEHQSLWRIRKHYKKEATHTKEQAFWKKLEKDKLEHIKELKVLIKRHICK' A
#
# COMPACT_ATOMS: atom_id res chain seq x y z
N MET A 1 3.10 -20.45 -16.57
CA MET A 1 2.67 -20.23 -15.18
C MET A 1 3.16 -18.84 -14.83
N PHE A 2 2.29 -17.89 -14.47
CA PHE A 2 2.78 -16.56 -14.04
C PHE A 2 3.81 -16.80 -12.94
N ASP A 3 5.03 -16.28 -13.11
CA ASP A 3 6.08 -16.42 -12.11
C ASP A 3 5.49 -16.09 -10.75
N ASN A 4 5.62 -17.01 -9.79
CA ASN A 4 5.06 -16.90 -8.45
C ASN A 4 5.33 -15.49 -7.85
N ASP A 5 6.47 -14.91 -8.20
CA ASP A 5 6.91 -13.57 -7.83
C ASP A 5 6.01 -12.45 -8.37
N ALA A 6 5.62 -12.48 -9.65
CA ALA A 6 4.76 -11.46 -10.24
C ALA A 6 3.36 -11.48 -9.61
N TYR A 7 2.82 -12.68 -9.38
CA TYR A 7 1.54 -12.87 -8.69
C TYR A 7 1.61 -12.35 -7.25
N ASN A 8 2.66 -12.71 -6.51
CA ASN A 8 2.86 -12.24 -5.13
C ASN A 8 2.94 -10.70 -5.05
N LEU A 9 3.65 -10.07 -5.99
CA LEU A 9 3.73 -8.61 -6.06
C LEU A 9 2.37 -7.95 -6.35
N MET A 10 1.57 -8.51 -7.26
CA MET A 10 0.21 -8.01 -7.54
C MET A 10 -0.72 -8.19 -6.34
N MET A 11 -0.64 -9.33 -5.66
CA MET A 11 -1.41 -9.58 -4.45
C MET A 11 -1.04 -8.57 -3.35
N GLN A 12 0.25 -8.32 -3.14
CA GLN A 12 0.70 -7.30 -2.19
C GLN A 12 0.20 -5.91 -2.59
N LEU A 13 0.26 -5.55 -3.88
CA LEU A 13 -0.24 -4.26 -4.37
C LEU A 13 -1.72 -4.06 -4.02
N ASN A 14 -2.54 -5.10 -4.15
CA ASN A 14 -3.95 -5.04 -3.77
C ASN A 14 -4.13 -4.82 -2.25
N VAL A 15 -3.36 -5.54 -1.43
CA VAL A 15 -3.37 -5.38 0.04
C VAL A 15 -3.00 -3.94 0.44
N GLU A 16 -1.97 -3.36 -0.19
CA GLU A 16 -1.56 -1.99 0.11
C GLU A 16 -2.63 -0.95 -0.30
N HIS A 17 -3.28 -1.16 -1.46
CA HIS A 17 -4.40 -0.31 -1.87
C HIS A 17 -5.58 -0.38 -0.90
N GLN A 18 -5.96 -1.57 -0.44
CA GLN A 18 -7.03 -1.76 0.54
C GLN A 18 -6.67 -1.14 1.90
N SER A 19 -5.42 -1.33 2.35
CA SER A 19 -4.91 -0.73 3.60
C SER A 19 -4.97 0.80 3.53
N LEU A 20 -4.48 1.39 2.44
CA LEU A 20 -4.52 2.84 2.21
C LEU A 20 -5.95 3.38 2.20
N TRP A 21 -6.89 2.67 1.57
CA TRP A 21 -8.30 3.04 1.58
C TRP A 21 -8.87 3.07 3.01
N ARG A 22 -8.61 2.02 3.81
CA ARG A 22 -9.06 1.96 5.22
C ARG A 22 -8.50 3.11 6.05
N ILE A 23 -7.21 3.40 5.90
CA ILE A 23 -6.54 4.52 6.60
C ILE A 23 -7.22 5.85 6.26
N ARG A 24 -7.48 6.11 4.97
CA ARG A 24 -8.08 7.37 4.50
C ARG A 24 -9.55 7.53 4.87
N LYS A 25 -10.31 6.44 4.84
CA LYS A 25 -11.76 6.48 5.02
C LYS A 25 -12.18 6.38 6.48
N HIS A 26 -11.47 5.59 7.27
CA HIS A 26 -11.85 5.24 8.63
C HIS A 26 -10.79 5.72 9.63
N TYR A 27 -9.62 5.07 9.66
CA TYR A 27 -8.70 5.19 10.81
C TYR A 27 -8.23 6.61 11.09
N LYS A 28 -7.83 7.36 10.05
CA LYS A 28 -7.38 8.75 10.22
C LYS A 28 -8.50 9.68 10.68
N LYS A 29 -9.76 9.38 10.34
CA LYS A 29 -10.94 10.18 10.75
C LYS A 29 -11.40 9.84 12.16
N GLU A 30 -11.30 8.57 12.52
CA GLU A 30 -11.72 8.03 13.81
C GLU A 30 -10.67 8.25 14.90
N ALA A 31 -9.41 8.51 14.53
CA ALA A 31 -8.33 8.80 15.47
C ALA A 31 -8.58 10.09 16.26
N THR A 32 -8.72 9.95 17.58
CA THR A 32 -9.03 11.04 18.51
C THR A 32 -7.77 11.65 19.14
N HIS A 33 -6.65 10.93 19.12
CA HIS A 33 -5.39 11.37 19.72
C HIS A 33 -4.39 11.89 18.69
N THR A 34 -3.71 13.00 18.99
CA THR A 34 -2.73 13.64 18.09
C THR A 34 -1.59 12.70 17.68
N LYS A 35 -1.10 11.86 18.60
CA LYS A 35 -0.05 10.86 18.29
C LYS A 35 -0.53 9.81 17.30
N GLU A 36 -1.76 9.36 17.46
CA GLU A 36 -2.39 8.37 16.58
C GLU A 36 -2.65 8.96 15.19
N GLN A 37 -3.16 10.19 15.11
CA GLN A 37 -3.33 10.91 13.84
C GLN A 37 -2.00 11.08 13.10
N ALA A 38 -0.92 11.43 13.81
CA ALA A 38 0.42 11.53 13.24
C ALA A 38 0.90 10.18 12.71
N PHE A 39 0.65 9.09 13.45
CA PHE A 39 0.95 7.74 13.00
C PHE A 39 0.20 7.39 11.71
N TRP A 40 -1.12 7.59 11.65
CA TRP A 40 -1.91 7.30 10.46
C TRP A 40 -1.49 8.16 9.25
N LYS A 41 -1.12 9.42 9.48
CA LYS A 41 -0.59 10.30 8.42
C LYS A 41 0.75 9.81 7.89
N LYS A 42 1.65 9.35 8.77
CA LYS A 42 2.92 8.74 8.36
C LYS A 42 2.68 7.45 7.57
N LEU A 43 1.86 6.55 8.11
CA LEU A 43 1.56 5.28 7.47
C LEU A 43 0.89 5.48 6.11
N GLU A 44 -0.01 6.44 5.96
CA GLU A 44 -0.59 6.81 4.65
C GLU A 44 0.50 7.13 3.60
N LYS A 45 1.53 7.90 3.99
CA LYS A 45 2.64 8.25 3.11
C LYS A 45 3.48 7.02 2.75
N ASP A 46 3.82 6.20 3.74
CA ASP A 46 4.61 4.98 3.53
C ASP A 46 3.90 4.02 2.57
N LYS A 47 2.57 3.85 2.74
CA LYS A 47 1.73 3.02 1.85
C LYS A 47 1.73 3.52 0.40
N LEU A 48 1.67 4.83 0.18
CA LEU A 48 1.77 5.40 -1.16
C LEU A 48 3.12 5.09 -1.81
N GLU A 49 4.21 5.11 -1.05
CA GLU A 49 5.53 4.80 -1.58
C GLU A 49 5.66 3.31 -1.92
N HIS A 50 5.21 2.42 -1.04
CA HIS A 50 5.17 0.98 -1.32
C HIS A 50 4.35 0.67 -2.59
N ILE A 51 3.21 1.33 -2.80
CA ILE A 51 2.40 1.18 -4.02
C ILE A 51 3.20 1.56 -5.27
N LYS A 52 4.01 2.63 -5.23
CA LYS A 52 4.86 3.02 -6.37
C LYS A 52 5.94 1.98 -6.62
N GLU A 53 6.63 1.53 -5.58
CA GLU A 53 7.71 0.53 -5.68
C GLU A 53 7.17 -0.80 -6.23
N LEU A 54 6.03 -1.27 -5.72
CA LEU A 54 5.36 -2.48 -6.20
C LEU A 54 4.99 -2.36 -7.68
N LYS A 55 4.46 -1.21 -8.13
CA LYS A 55 4.18 -0.99 -9.56
C LYS A 55 5.44 -1.05 -10.42
N VAL A 56 6.56 -0.51 -9.94
CA VAL A 56 7.85 -0.60 -10.65
C VAL A 56 8.32 -2.05 -10.75
N LEU A 57 8.26 -2.81 -9.65
CA LEU A 57 8.66 -4.22 -9.62
C LEU A 57 7.77 -5.07 -10.54
N ILE A 58 6.45 -4.91 -10.46
CA ILE A 58 5.49 -5.62 -11.32
C ILE A 58 5.79 -5.33 -12.79
N LYS A 59 6.02 -4.06 -13.17
CA LYS A 59 6.38 -3.69 -14.55
C LYS A 59 7.66 -4.40 -15.01
N ARG A 60 8.66 -4.52 -14.15
CA ARG A 60 9.91 -5.25 -14.46
C ARG A 60 9.70 -6.75 -14.62
N HIS A 61 8.72 -7.35 -13.98
CA HIS A 61 8.41 -8.77 -14.16
C HIS A 61 7.55 -9.04 -15.40
N ILE A 62 6.63 -8.13 -15.77
CA ILE A 62 5.72 -8.33 -16.91
C ILE A 62 6.36 -7.92 -18.24
N CYS A 63 7.18 -6.87 -18.26
CA CYS A 63 7.84 -6.38 -19.47
C CYS A 63 9.23 -7.00 -19.71
N LYS A 64 9.49 -8.15 -19.09
CA LYS A 64 10.71 -8.95 -19.30
C LYS A 64 10.61 -9.80 -20.55
#